data_AF-A0A432KHM4-F1
#
_entry.id   AF-A0A432KHM4-F1
#
_cell.length_a   1.000
_cell.length_b   1.000
_cell.length_c   1.000
_cell.angle_alpha   90.00
_cell.angle_beta   90.00
_cell.angle_gamma   90.00
#
_symmetry.space_group_name_H-M   'P 1'
#
loop_
_entity.id
_entity.type
_entity.pdbx_description
1 polymer ?
#
loop_
_entity_poly.entity_id
_entity_poly.type
_entity_poly.pdbx_seq_one_letter_code
_entity_poly.pdbx_strand_id
1 'polypeptide(L)' 'MAKKVVASLKDKDAKGYAKVIKAVKSKNGGYTFREEMVPLDMAKEALKK' A
#
# COMPACT_ATOMS: atom_id res chain seq x y z
N MET A 1 -27.69 -0.90 32.21
CA MET A 1 -26.36 -1.52 32.11
C MET A 1 -25.81 -1.17 30.74
N ALA A 2 -25.10 -0.05 30.66
CA ALA A 2 -24.57 0.46 29.40
C ALA A 2 -23.07 0.62 29.53
N LYS A 3 -22.40 0.34 28.42
CA LYS A 3 -21.09 0.86 28.04
C LYS A 3 -19.87 0.06 28.51
N LYS A 4 -19.49 -0.91 27.67
CA LYS A 4 -18.09 -1.08 27.29
C LYS A 4 -17.99 -1.64 25.86
N VAL A 5 -18.25 -0.78 24.88
CA VAL A 5 -17.77 -1.02 23.52
C VAL A 5 -16.25 -0.81 23.53
N VAL A 6 -15.49 -1.91 23.65
CA VAL A 6 -14.04 -1.89 23.43
C VAL A 6 -13.80 -1.93 21.92
N ALA A 7 -13.90 -0.75 21.30
CA ALA A 7 -13.29 -0.51 20.00
C ALA A 7 -11.82 -0.14 20.24
N SER A 8 -10.96 -1.13 20.49
CA SER A 8 -9.56 -0.87 20.79
C SER A 8 -8.68 -2.00 20.28
N LEU A 9 -8.63 -2.16 18.96
CA LEU A 9 -7.55 -2.81 18.21
C LEU A 9 -7.68 -2.36 16.74
N LYS A 10 -7.63 -1.04 16.52
CA LYS A 10 -7.06 -0.53 15.28
C LYS A 10 -5.63 -0.27 15.64
N ASP A 11 -4.75 -1.19 15.26
CA ASP A 11 -3.32 -1.12 15.47
C ASP A 11 -2.81 0.25 15.03
N LYS A 12 -2.64 1.17 16.00
CA LYS A 12 -2.08 2.50 15.75
C LYS A 12 -0.62 2.44 15.30
N ASP A 13 -0.02 1.25 15.42
CA ASP A 13 1.34 0.91 15.05
C ASP A 13 1.42 -0.08 13.88
N ALA A 14 0.30 -0.39 13.20
CA ALA A 14 0.38 -1.09 11.92
C ALA A 14 1.02 -0.12 10.92
N LYS A 15 2.33 -0.27 10.72
CA LYS A 15 3.11 0.43 9.68
C LYS A 15 2.25 0.47 8.44
N GLY A 16 1.78 1.67 8.07
CA GLY A 16 0.86 1.80 6.95
C GLY A 16 1.55 1.28 5.70
N TYR A 17 0.85 0.47 4.93
CA TYR A 17 1.32 -0.04 3.65
C TYR A 17 0.66 0.74 2.53
N ALA A 18 1.45 1.13 1.54
CA ALA A 18 0.97 1.69 0.29
C ALA A 18 0.94 0.60 -0.78
N LYS A 19 -0.16 0.54 -1.53
CA LYS A 19 -0.23 -0.26 -2.76
C LYS A 19 0.28 0.60 -3.91
N VAL A 20 1.46 0.25 -4.43
CA VAL A 20 2.09 0.94 -5.55
C VAL A 20 1.70 0.22 -6.84
N ILE A 21 1.12 0.96 -7.78
CA ILE A 21 0.73 0.46 -9.10
C ILE A 21 1.66 1.11 -10.12
N LYS A 22 2.56 0.32 -10.71
CA LYS A 22 3.54 0.79 -11.69
C LYS A 22 3.16 0.32 -13.09
N ALA A 23 3.11 1.25 -14.04
CA ALA A 23 2.99 0.95 -15.45
C ALA A 23 4.35 0.50 -16.01
N VAL A 24 4.41 -0.72 -16.54
CA VAL A 24 5.60 -1.31 -17.17
C VAL A 24 5.33 -1.47 -18.66
N LYS A 25 6.23 -0.95 -19.49
CA LYS A 25 6.14 -1.10 -20.94
C LYS A 25 6.40 -2.56 -21.32
N SER A 26 5.42 -3.20 -21.93
CA SER A 26 5.52 -4.54 -22.49
C SER A 26 6.30 -4.51 -23.80
N LYS A 27 6.93 -5.64 -24.13
CA LYS A 27 7.77 -5.81 -25.33
C LYS A 27 7.04 -5.47 -26.63
N ASN A 28 5.71 -5.61 -26.65
CA ASN A 28 4.85 -5.38 -27.82
C ASN A 28 4.19 -3.99 -27.82
N GLY A 29 4.67 -3.04 -27.01
CA GLY A 29 4.25 -1.64 -27.07
C GLY A 29 3.09 -1.25 -26.15
N GLY A 30 2.39 -2.20 -25.54
CA GLY A 30 1.37 -1.94 -24.51
C GLY A 30 1.97 -1.67 -23.13
N TYR A 31 1.16 -1.13 -22.21
CA TYR A 31 1.52 -1.03 -20.79
C TYR A 31 0.81 -2.10 -19.98
N THR A 32 1.55 -2.76 -19.10
CA THR A 32 0.99 -3.65 -18.07
C THR A 32 1.15 -3.00 -16.70
N PHE A 33 0.19 -3.20 -15.81
CA PHE A 33 0.27 -2.71 -14.45
C PHE A 33 0.82 -3.80 -13.55
N ARG A 34 1.85 -3.47 -12.76
CA ARG A 34 2.35 -4.31 -11.68
C ARG A 34 2.00 -3.68 -10.35
N GLU A 35 1.50 -4.49 -9.44
CA GLU A 35 1.07 -4.06 -8.11
C GLU A 35 2.04 -4.61 -7.07
N GLU A 36 2.54 -3.75 -6.18
CA GLU A 36 3.43 -4.13 -5.09
C GLU A 36 2.99 -3.41 -3.81
N MET A 37 3.00 -4.12 -2.69
CA MET A 37 2.68 -3.54 -1.38
C MET A 37 3.99 -3.22 -0.66
N VAL A 38 4.21 -1.94 -0.37
CA VAL A 38 5.42 -1.45 0.29
C VAL A 38 5.05 -0.64 1.52
N PRO A 39 5.93 -0.56 2.55
CA PRO A 39 5.74 0.38 3.64
C PRO A 39 5.63 1.82 3.14
N LEU A 40 4.83 2.66 3.79
CA LEU A 40 4.62 4.07 3.40
C LEU A 40 5.93 4.85 3.22
N ASP A 41 6.92 4.59 4.07
CA ASP A 41 8.23 5.25 4.01
C ASP A 41 8.97 4.98 2.70
N MET A 42 8.78 3.79 2.14
CA MET A 42 9.41 3.32 0.90
C MET A 42 8.56 3.59 -0.36
N ALA A 43 7.34 4.09 -0.21
CA ALA A 43 6.43 4.32 -1.35
C ALA A 43 7.00 5.32 -2.38
N LYS A 44 7.71 6.35 -1.91
CA LYS A 44 8.34 7.35 -2.80
C LYS A 44 9.51 6.77 -3.60
N GLU A 45 10.26 5.83 -3.03
CA GLU A 45 11.37 5.16 -3.71
C GLU A 45 10.85 4.16 -4.74
N ALA A 46 9.80 3.42 -4.39
CA ALA A 46 9.14 2.46 -5.28
C ALA A 46 8.58 3.10 -6.56
N LEU A 47 8.17 4.38 -6.51
CA LEU A 47 7.67 5.14 -7.67
C LEU A 47 8.75 5.80 -8.52
N LYS A 48 9.96 6.03 -7.99
CA LYS A 48 11.06 6.70 -8.71
C LYS A 48 11.85 5.76 -9.62
N LYS A 49 11.85 4.47 -9.29
CA LYS A 49 12.46 3.41 -10.10
C LYS A 49 11.59 3.13 -11.32
#